data_AF-A0A847NKA0-F1
#
_entry.id   AF-A0A847NKA0-F1
#
_cell.length_a   1.000
_cell.length_b   1.000
_cell.length_c   1.000
_cell.angle_alpha   90.00
_cell.angle_beta   90.00
_cell.angle_gamma   90.00
#
_symmetry.space_group_name_H-M   'P 1'
#
loop_
_entity.id
_entity.type
_entity.pdbx_description
1 polymer ?
#
loop_
_entity_poly.entity_id
_entity_poly.type
_entity_poly.pdbx_seq_one_letter_code
_entity_poly.pdbx_strand_id
1 'polypeptide(L)'
;KGQLAASAYLAMAIKPHIYHVVGFCEAHHAAKAEDIIESAMIVRGIIKNEFLGSVNMAKDKNVQDRKNELIKEAKIIIESIKSLNPRAEDPLADPETLTEAVRVGILDAPHLQGSKIARGQLKTRMVSGGLYAYDEKKARILKEEERINSLLKEMSNR
;
A
#
# COMPACT_ATOMS: atom_id res chain seq x y z
N LYS A 1 -8.77 20.14 9.93
CA LYS A 1 -9.41 19.47 11.11
C LYS A 1 -10.37 18.35 10.70
N GLY A 2 -11.39 18.59 9.86
CA GLY A 2 -12.35 17.55 9.45
C GLY A 2 -11.73 16.34 8.72
N GLN A 3 -10.72 16.54 7.88
CA GLN A 3 -10.04 15.42 7.20
C GLN A 3 -9.31 14.48 8.17
N LEU A 4 -8.58 15.00 9.16
CA LEU A 4 -7.95 14.21 10.23
C LEU A 4 -9.00 13.36 10.95
N ALA A 5 -10.15 13.97 11.27
CA ALA A 5 -11.20 13.25 11.97
C ALA A 5 -11.80 12.12 11.11
N ALA A 6 -12.07 12.40 9.83
CA ALA A 6 -12.62 11.41 8.90
C ALA A 6 -11.64 10.25 8.65
N SER A 7 -10.35 10.54 8.46
CA SER A 7 -9.33 9.51 8.23
C SER A 7 -9.09 8.65 9.48
N ALA A 8 -9.08 9.26 10.67
CA ALA A 8 -9.01 8.52 11.94
C ALA A 8 -10.22 7.60 12.14
N TYR A 9 -11.42 8.11 11.88
CA TYR A 9 -12.66 7.31 11.98
C TYR A 9 -12.62 6.12 11.01
N LEU A 10 -12.27 6.35 9.75
CA LEU A 10 -12.16 5.28 8.75
C LEU A 10 -11.09 4.24 9.14
N ALA A 11 -9.94 4.68 9.64
CA ALA A 11 -8.87 3.79 10.06
C ALA A 11 -9.28 2.87 11.23
N MET A 12 -10.18 3.32 12.11
CA MET A 12 -10.68 2.47 13.20
C MET A 12 -11.47 1.25 12.70
N ALA A 13 -12.02 1.29 11.49
CA ALA A 13 -12.74 0.16 10.90
C ALA A 13 -11.87 -1.11 10.76
N ILE A 14 -10.55 -0.97 10.65
CA ILE A 14 -9.60 -2.10 10.60
C ILE A 14 -8.98 -2.45 11.96
N LYS A 15 -9.40 -1.78 13.05
CA LYS A 15 -8.96 -2.02 14.43
C LYS A 15 -7.42 -2.07 14.59
N PRO A 16 -6.71 -0.97 14.26
CA PRO A 16 -5.26 -0.95 14.32
C PRO A 16 -4.77 -1.02 15.77
N HIS A 17 -3.63 -1.68 15.99
CA HIS A 17 -2.96 -1.70 17.30
C HIS A 17 -2.27 -0.36 17.61
N ILE A 18 -1.81 0.34 16.57
CA ILE A 18 -1.09 1.62 16.66
C ILE A 18 -1.68 2.57 15.61
N TYR A 19 -1.96 3.81 16.01
CA TYR A 19 -2.41 4.87 15.10
C TYR A 19 -1.43 6.04 15.14
N HIS A 20 -0.90 6.41 13.97
CA HIS A 20 -0.04 7.58 13.82
C HIS A 20 -0.90 8.84 13.61
N VAL A 21 -0.76 9.82 14.51
CA VAL A 21 -1.49 11.08 14.43
C VAL A 21 -0.73 12.08 13.57
N VAL A 22 -1.34 12.53 12.48
CA VAL A 22 -0.85 13.66 11.67
C VAL A 22 -1.40 14.99 12.19
N GLY A 23 -0.61 16.05 12.09
CA GLY A 23 -1.04 17.40 12.46
C GLY A 23 -2.13 17.88 11.51
N PHE A 24 -3.26 18.40 12.02
CA PHE A 24 -4.31 18.92 11.15
C PHE A 24 -3.86 20.10 10.26
N CYS A 25 -2.70 20.69 10.58
CA CYS A 25 -2.07 21.81 9.91
C CYS A 25 -1.16 21.41 8.73
N GLU A 26 -0.99 20.10 8.46
CA GLU A 26 -0.02 19.54 7.50
C GLU A 26 -0.01 20.26 6.14
N ALA A 27 -1.18 20.59 5.60
CA ALA A 27 -1.31 21.23 4.29
C ALA A 27 -1.11 22.76 4.30
N HIS A 28 -0.86 23.38 5.46
CA HIS A 28 -0.82 24.83 5.61
C HIS A 28 0.51 25.34 6.18
N HIS A 29 0.97 24.78 7.30
CA HIS A 29 2.17 25.27 7.98
C HIS A 29 2.82 24.21 8.86
N ALA A 30 4.07 24.47 9.26
CA ALA A 30 4.79 23.64 10.21
C ALA A 30 4.05 23.57 11.54
N ALA A 31 3.85 22.35 12.04
CA ALA A 31 3.10 22.09 13.26
C ALA A 31 3.80 22.69 14.49
N LYS A 32 3.04 23.44 15.29
CA LYS A 32 3.45 23.86 16.63
C LYS A 32 2.95 22.85 17.67
N ALA A 33 3.40 23.02 18.91
CA ALA A 33 2.97 22.17 20.03
C ALA A 33 1.43 22.14 20.19
N GLU A 34 0.78 23.29 20.04
CA GLU A 34 -0.68 23.40 20.12
C GLU A 34 -1.40 22.58 19.05
N ASP A 35 -0.92 22.62 17.80
CA ASP A 35 -1.50 21.87 16.68
C ASP A 35 -1.42 20.36 16.93
N ILE A 36 -0.30 19.89 17.47
CA ILE A 36 -0.08 18.47 17.78
C ILE A 36 -0.98 18.02 18.93
N ILE A 37 -1.04 18.79 20.03
CA ILE A 37 -1.90 18.48 21.18
C ILE A 37 -3.36 18.41 20.73
N GLU A 38 -3.83 19.40 19.98
CA GLU A 38 -5.20 19.42 19.49
C GLU A 38 -5.48 18.26 18.52
N SER A 39 -4.56 17.96 17.60
CA SER A 39 -4.69 16.80 16.68
C SER A 39 -4.82 15.48 17.46
N ALA A 40 -3.99 15.29 18.50
CA ALA A 40 -4.05 14.12 19.36
C ALA A 40 -5.36 14.06 20.15
N MET A 41 -5.87 15.20 20.64
CA MET A 41 -7.17 15.26 21.32
C MET A 41 -8.34 14.87 20.39
N ILE A 42 -8.33 15.34 19.14
CA ILE A 42 -9.33 14.97 18.11
C ILE A 42 -9.32 13.46 17.90
N VAL A 43 -8.14 12.89 17.61
CA VAL A 43 -8.00 11.44 17.36
C VAL A 43 -8.42 10.63 18.59
N ARG A 44 -8.02 11.06 19.78
CA ARG A 44 -8.44 10.42 21.04
C ARG A 44 -9.95 10.42 21.21
N GLY A 45 -10.63 11.52 20.86
CA GLY A 45 -12.10 11.60 20.89
C GLY A 45 -12.74 10.58 19.97
N ILE A 46 -12.20 10.41 18.75
CA ILE A 46 -12.71 9.45 17.77
C ILE A 46 -12.52 8.01 18.24
N ILE A 47 -11.33 7.68 18.73
CA ILE A 47 -11.03 6.35 19.28
C ILE A 47 -12.01 6.02 20.41
N LYS A 48 -12.26 6.97 21.33
CA LYS A 48 -13.25 6.78 22.40
C LYS A 48 -14.66 6.54 21.87
N ASN A 49 -15.08 7.30 20.85
CA ASN A 49 -16.40 7.13 20.25
C ASN A 49 -16.56 5.79 19.54
N GLU A 50 -15.51 5.27 18.91
CA GLU A 50 -15.52 3.94 18.31
C GLU A 50 -15.83 2.84 19.34
N PHE A 51 -15.28 2.95 20.55
CA PHE A 51 -15.57 2.02 21.65
C PHE A 51 -17.03 2.05 22.12
N LEU A 52 -17.77 3.13 21.86
CA LEU A 52 -19.20 3.23 22.17
C LEU A 52 -20.09 2.52 21.13
N GLY A 53 -19.49 1.99 20.06
CA GLY A 53 -20.15 1.26 18.99
C GLY A 53 -20.16 2.04 17.68
N SER A 54 -19.87 1.34 16.59
CA SER A 54 -19.78 1.91 15.24
C SER A 54 -20.38 0.97 14.20
N VAL A 55 -20.64 1.50 13.01
CA VAL A 55 -21.01 0.68 11.86
C VAL A 55 -19.80 -0.14 11.44
N ASN A 56 -19.96 -1.46 11.39
CA ASN A 56 -18.89 -2.34 10.93
C ASN A 56 -18.77 -2.32 9.40
N MET A 57 -18.06 -1.32 8.88
CA MET A 57 -17.80 -1.14 7.44
C MET A 57 -17.00 -2.31 6.86
N ALA A 58 -16.22 -3.01 7.68
CA ALA A 58 -15.43 -4.15 7.21
C ALA A 58 -16.31 -5.32 6.75
N LYS A 59 -17.59 -5.41 7.14
CA LYS A 59 -18.50 -6.46 6.66
C LYS A 59 -19.06 -6.22 5.26
N ASP A 60 -18.85 -5.04 4.68
CA ASP A 60 -19.33 -4.72 3.34
C ASP A 60 -18.70 -5.67 2.29
N LYS A 61 -19.51 -6.11 1.32
CA LYS A 61 -19.08 -7.06 0.30
C LYS A 61 -17.93 -6.51 -0.55
N ASN A 62 -17.98 -5.23 -0.93
CA ASN A 62 -16.92 -4.63 -1.75
C ASN A 62 -15.61 -4.54 -0.97
N VAL A 63 -15.68 -4.28 0.34
CA VAL A 63 -14.51 -4.28 1.22
C VAL A 63 -13.91 -5.67 1.36
N GLN A 64 -14.73 -6.71 1.55
CA GLN A 64 -14.25 -8.09 1.62
C GLN A 64 -13.66 -8.58 0.29
N ASP A 65 -14.31 -8.26 -0.84
CA ASP A 65 -13.83 -8.59 -2.17
C ASP A 65 -12.47 -7.94 -2.44
N ARG A 66 -12.32 -6.64 -2.13
CA ARG A 66 -11.04 -5.93 -2.27
C ARG A 66 -9.95 -6.46 -1.34
N LYS A 67 -10.30 -6.80 -0.08
CA LYS A 67 -9.36 -7.44 0.86
C LYS A 67 -8.81 -8.75 0.29
N ASN A 68 -9.68 -9.60 -0.24
CA ASN A 68 -9.29 -10.90 -0.78
C ASN A 68 -8.43 -10.74 -2.04
N GLU A 69 -8.74 -9.76 -2.89
CA GLU A 69 -7.92 -9.39 -4.04
C GLU A 69 -6.51 -8.97 -3.62
N LEU A 70 -6.39 -8.02 -2.68
CA LEU A 70 -5.08 -7.54 -2.18
C LEU A 70 -4.25 -8.67 -1.56
N ILE A 71 -4.87 -9.58 -0.80
CA ILE A 71 -4.20 -10.76 -0.23
C ILE A 71 -3.70 -11.68 -1.36
N LYS A 72 -4.51 -11.91 -2.41
CA LYS A 72 -4.11 -12.72 -3.56
C LYS A 72 -2.90 -12.08 -4.27
N GLU A 73 -2.97 -10.78 -4.56
CA GLU A 73 -1.89 -10.05 -5.24
C GLU A 73 -0.58 -10.06 -4.41
N ALA A 74 -0.67 -9.82 -3.09
CA ALA A 74 0.49 -9.89 -2.20
C ALA A 74 1.14 -11.28 -2.20
N LYS A 75 0.34 -12.36 -2.21
CA LYS A 75 0.88 -13.73 -2.31
C LYS A 75 1.61 -13.96 -3.63
N ILE A 76 1.08 -13.46 -4.74
CA ILE A 76 1.76 -13.55 -6.05
C ILE A 76 3.11 -12.86 -5.99
N ILE A 77 3.19 -11.66 -5.41
CA ILE A 77 4.46 -10.93 -5.23
C ILE A 77 5.44 -11.75 -4.39
N ILE A 78 5.00 -12.26 -3.24
CA ILE A 78 5.85 -13.06 -2.32
C ILE A 78 6.40 -14.30 -3.01
N GLU A 79 5.55 -15.07 -3.71
CA GLU A 79 5.99 -16.28 -4.41
C GLU A 79 6.92 -15.95 -5.59
N SER A 80 6.72 -14.79 -6.24
CA SER A 80 7.63 -14.32 -7.28
C SER A 80 9.00 -13.99 -6.74
N ILE A 81 9.09 -13.33 -5.57
CA ILE A 81 10.37 -13.04 -4.90
C ILE A 81 11.09 -14.34 -4.56
N LYS A 82 10.39 -15.33 -3.98
CA LYS A 82 10.98 -16.64 -3.67
C LYS A 82 11.51 -17.36 -4.91
N SER A 83 10.85 -17.20 -6.05
CA SER A 83 11.27 -17.84 -7.30
C SER A 83 12.57 -17.27 -7.88
N LEU A 84 13.00 -16.07 -7.47
CA LEU A 84 14.22 -15.44 -7.97
C LEU A 84 15.49 -16.16 -7.51
N ASN A 85 15.49 -16.69 -6.28
CA ASN A 85 16.63 -17.42 -5.74
C ASN A 85 16.18 -18.67 -4.95
N PRO A 86 15.89 -19.78 -5.64
CA PRO A 86 15.46 -21.02 -4.99
C PRO A 86 16.51 -21.68 -4.09
N ARG A 87 17.76 -21.19 -4.12
CA ARG A 87 18.88 -21.73 -3.33
C ARG A 87 19.12 -20.97 -2.03
N ALA A 88 18.53 -19.79 -1.86
CA ALA A 88 18.58 -19.07 -0.59
C ALA A 88 17.80 -19.83 0.48
N GLU A 89 18.33 -19.84 1.71
CA GLU A 89 17.66 -20.45 2.87
C GLU A 89 16.33 -19.74 3.18
N ASP A 90 16.36 -18.40 3.17
CA ASP A 90 15.16 -17.55 3.20
C ASP A 90 15.25 -16.46 2.12
N PRO A 91 14.65 -16.68 0.94
CA PRO A 91 14.63 -15.70 -0.14
C PRO A 91 13.97 -14.36 0.24
N LEU A 92 13.14 -14.31 1.30
CA LEU A 92 12.49 -13.07 1.75
C LEU A 92 13.37 -12.26 2.70
N ALA A 93 14.44 -12.84 3.23
CA ALA A 93 15.43 -12.17 4.07
C ALA A 93 16.80 -12.04 3.37
N ASP A 94 16.98 -12.67 2.22
CA ASP A 94 18.22 -12.65 1.45
C ASP A 94 18.43 -11.31 0.71
N PRO A 95 19.51 -10.55 1.00
CA PRO A 95 19.76 -9.25 0.39
C PRO A 95 19.90 -9.30 -1.14
N GLU A 96 20.50 -10.36 -1.69
CA GLU A 96 20.68 -10.51 -3.14
C GLU A 96 19.32 -10.69 -3.83
N THR A 97 18.48 -11.56 -3.26
CA THR A 97 17.10 -11.80 -3.74
C THR A 97 16.25 -10.55 -3.70
N LEU A 98 16.27 -9.80 -2.60
CA LEU A 98 15.49 -8.56 -2.47
C LEU A 98 15.99 -7.45 -3.41
N THR A 99 17.31 -7.34 -3.58
CA THR A 99 17.91 -6.40 -4.54
C THR A 99 17.47 -6.75 -5.96
N GLU A 100 17.48 -8.03 -6.30
CA GLU A 100 17.01 -8.51 -7.59
C GLU A 100 15.52 -8.22 -7.80
N ALA A 101 14.67 -8.46 -6.79
CA ALA A 101 13.24 -8.17 -6.85
C ALA A 101 12.94 -6.69 -7.16
N VAL A 102 13.73 -5.77 -6.60
CA VAL A 102 13.65 -4.33 -6.90
C VAL A 102 14.14 -4.01 -8.31
N ARG A 103 15.26 -4.62 -8.71
CA ARG A 103 15.89 -4.41 -10.03
C ARG A 103 15.00 -4.85 -11.19
N VAL A 104 14.37 -6.02 -11.05
CA VAL A 104 13.48 -6.56 -12.09
C VAL A 104 12.08 -5.93 -12.06
N GLY A 105 11.74 -5.27 -10.94
CA GLY A 105 10.50 -4.54 -10.73
C GLY A 105 9.35 -5.36 -10.16
N ILE A 106 9.62 -6.53 -9.54
CA ILE A 106 8.62 -7.23 -8.72
C ILE A 106 8.23 -6.33 -7.54
N LEU A 107 9.24 -5.75 -6.87
CA LEU A 107 9.06 -4.66 -5.91
C LEU A 107 9.33 -3.33 -6.62
N ASP A 108 8.27 -2.59 -6.97
CA ASP A 108 8.38 -1.32 -7.68
C ASP A 108 7.37 -0.30 -7.18
N ALA A 109 7.64 0.98 -7.39
CA ALA A 109 6.75 2.07 -7.01
C ALA A 109 6.92 3.28 -7.95
N PRO A 110 5.87 4.10 -8.17
CA PRO A 110 5.93 5.24 -9.09
C PRO A 110 7.07 6.23 -8.80
N HIS A 111 7.41 6.41 -7.52
CA HIS A 111 8.46 7.33 -7.09
C HIS A 111 9.88 6.77 -7.21
N LEU A 112 10.05 5.53 -7.67
CA LEU A 112 11.35 4.95 -7.98
C LEU A 112 11.83 5.27 -9.41
N GLN A 113 11.01 5.98 -10.20
CA GLN A 113 11.38 6.43 -11.52
C GLN A 113 12.70 7.24 -11.49
N GLY A 114 13.66 6.85 -12.34
CA GLY A 114 14.98 7.48 -12.38
C GLY A 114 16.00 6.90 -11.41
N SER A 115 15.64 5.87 -10.63
CA SER A 115 16.61 5.09 -9.86
C SER A 115 17.61 4.38 -10.76
N LYS A 116 18.86 4.26 -10.30
CA LYS A 116 19.90 3.43 -10.96
C LYS A 116 19.74 1.95 -10.66
N ILE A 117 18.93 1.60 -9.66
CA ILE A 117 18.78 0.25 -9.12
C ILE A 117 17.38 -0.28 -9.41
N ALA A 118 16.35 0.47 -9.03
CA ALA A 118 14.96 0.05 -9.19
C ALA A 118 14.45 0.24 -10.61
N ARG A 119 13.53 -0.62 -11.04
CA ARG A 119 12.92 -0.52 -12.37
C ARG A 119 12.15 0.79 -12.57
N GLY A 120 11.37 1.22 -11.58
CA GLY A 120 10.71 2.54 -11.57
C GLY A 120 9.71 2.74 -12.71
N GLN A 121 9.11 1.66 -13.23
CA GLN A 121 8.20 1.69 -14.38
C GLN A 121 6.74 1.51 -13.97
N LEU A 122 6.46 1.05 -12.75
CA LEU A 122 5.11 0.88 -12.26
C LEU A 122 4.33 2.21 -12.31
N LYS A 123 3.22 2.19 -13.03
CA LYS A 123 2.23 3.27 -13.03
C LYS A 123 1.04 2.85 -12.18
N THR A 124 0.52 3.79 -11.40
CA THR A 124 -0.67 3.58 -10.58
C THR A 124 -1.73 4.63 -10.88
N ARG A 125 -3.00 4.26 -10.68
CA ARG A 125 -4.13 5.17 -10.90
C ARG A 125 -5.21 4.94 -9.86
N MET A 126 -5.84 6.02 -9.43
CA MET A 126 -7.07 5.97 -8.64
C MET A 126 -8.25 5.60 -9.54
N VAL A 127 -8.94 4.50 -9.23
CA VAL A 127 -10.16 4.04 -9.90
C VAL A 127 -11.20 3.72 -8.84
N SER A 128 -12.34 4.41 -8.87
CA SER A 128 -13.44 4.24 -7.90
C SER A 128 -13.00 4.27 -6.43
N GLY A 129 -12.07 5.17 -6.09
CA GLY A 129 -11.55 5.33 -4.72
C GLY A 129 -10.47 4.33 -4.30
N GLY A 130 -10.12 3.34 -5.13
CA GLY A 130 -8.97 2.46 -4.91
C GLY A 130 -7.77 2.81 -5.78
N LEU A 131 -6.55 2.57 -5.27
CA LEU A 131 -5.31 2.70 -6.03
C LEU A 131 -4.96 1.35 -6.68
N TYR A 132 -4.68 1.36 -7.98
CA TYR A 132 -4.38 0.15 -8.76
C TYR A 132 -3.14 0.34 -9.62
N ALA A 133 -2.41 -0.74 -9.91
CA ALA A 133 -1.48 -0.78 -11.03
C ALA A 133 -2.26 -0.57 -12.34
N TYR A 134 -1.73 0.26 -13.24
CA TYR A 134 -2.48 0.74 -14.41
C TYR A 134 -1.64 0.67 -15.67
N ASP A 135 -2.20 0.05 -16.72
CA ASP A 135 -1.64 0.08 -18.07
C ASP A 135 -2.20 1.32 -18.79
N GLU A 136 -1.36 2.35 -18.92
CA GLU A 136 -1.74 3.60 -19.60
C GLU A 136 -2.01 3.41 -21.10
N LYS A 137 -1.31 2.46 -21.75
CA LYS A 137 -1.46 2.22 -23.20
C LYS A 137 -2.79 1.55 -23.51
N LYS A 138 -3.17 0.55 -22.71
CA LYS A 138 -4.45 -0.17 -22.84
C LYS A 138 -5.59 0.48 -22.06
N ALA A 139 -5.31 1.56 -21.34
CA ALA A 139 -6.25 2.29 -20.50
C ALA A 139 -7.07 1.39 -19.55
N ARG A 140 -6.41 0.47 -18.84
CA ARG A 140 -7.08 -0.45 -17.91
C ARG A 140 -6.26 -0.77 -16.67
N ILE A 141 -6.93 -1.29 -15.65
CA ILE A 141 -6.29 -1.90 -14.48
C ILE A 141 -5.43 -3.08 -14.95
N LEU A 142 -4.19 -3.10 -14.49
CA LEU A 142 -3.24 -4.18 -14.70
C LEU A 142 -3.26 -5.08 -13.47
N LYS A 143 -3.68 -6.35 -13.64
CA LYS A 143 -3.67 -7.32 -12.54
C LYS A 143 -2.24 -7.73 -12.21
N GLU A 144 -2.00 -8.01 -10.94
CA GLU A 144 -0.65 -8.36 -10.48
C GLU A 144 -0.08 -9.61 -11.13
N GLU A 145 -0.92 -10.63 -11.36
CA GLU A 145 -0.55 -11.85 -12.09
C GLU A 145 -0.08 -11.55 -13.52
N GLU A 146 -0.75 -10.63 -14.23
CA GLU A 146 -0.36 -10.23 -15.57
C GLU A 146 0.97 -9.48 -15.55
N ARG A 147 1.12 -8.55 -14.60
CA ARG A 147 2.32 -7.75 -14.40
C ARG A 147 3.54 -8.62 -14.13
N ILE A 148 3.46 -9.51 -13.15
CA ILE A 148 4.56 -10.41 -12.77
C ILE A 148 4.93 -11.32 -13.94
N ASN A 149 3.96 -11.92 -14.62
CA ASN A 149 4.22 -12.81 -15.76
C ASN A 149 4.94 -12.08 -16.91
N SER A 150 4.65 -10.80 -17.16
CA SER A 150 5.39 -10.04 -18.17
C SER A 150 6.83 -9.80 -17.74
N LEU A 151 7.06 -9.46 -16.46
CA LEU A 151 8.42 -9.25 -15.93
C LEU A 151 9.26 -10.53 -16.02
N LEU A 152 8.72 -11.68 -15.61
CA LEU A 152 9.43 -12.96 -15.66
C LEU A 152 9.76 -13.38 -17.10
N LYS A 153 8.83 -13.17 -18.05
CA LYS A 153 9.11 -13.44 -19.48
C LYS A 153 10.22 -12.56 -20.03
N GLU A 154 10.26 -11.29 -19.66
CA GLU A 154 11.35 -10.39 -20.06
C GLU A 154 12.70 -10.83 -19.49
N MET A 155 12.72 -11.41 -18.27
CA MET A 155 13.93 -11.97 -17.68
C MET A 155 14.42 -13.21 -18.43
N SER A 156 13.52 -14.13 -18.81
CA SER A 156 13.91 -15.35 -19.54
C SER A 156 14.41 -15.09 -20.97
N ASN A 157 14.08 -13.92 -21.54
CA ASN A 157 14.51 -13.52 -22.88
C ASN A 157 15.82 -12.69 -22.89
N ARG A 158 16.43 -12.45 -21.73
CA ARG A 158 17.73 -11.78 -21.58
C ARG A 158 18.83 -12.81 -21.34
#